data_AF-A0A840D3X7-F1
#
_entry.id   AF-A0A840D3X7-F1
#
_cell.length_a   1.000
_cell.length_b   1.000
_cell.length_c   1.000
_cell.angle_alpha   90.00
_cell.angle_beta   90.00
_cell.angle_gamma   90.00
#
_symmetry.space_group_name_H-M   'P 1'
#
loop_
_entity.id
_entity.type
_entity.pdbx_description
1 polymer ?
#
loop_
_entity_poly.entity_id
_entity_poly.type
_entity_poly.pdbx_seq_one_letter_code
_entity_poly.pdbx_strand_id
1 'polypeptide(L)'
;MEKKNLPARGKGGRPTKTDTADYRFSVNFTAGEYARFLTMFETSGLQSKAAFIKARVFNDTFRVIKTDKGTLEYVAKLTQFHAQFRAVGTNYNQVVKELHTHFSEKKALALLYKLEKITAELAAIGQQIIALSEDFRQRW
;
A
#
# COMPACT_ATOMS: atom_id res chain seq x y z
N MET A 1 42.84 29.16 28.54
CA MET A 1 42.77 30.46 27.84
C MET A 1 42.65 30.12 26.36
N GLU A 2 41.69 30.56 25.54
CA GLU A 2 40.90 31.79 25.49
C GLU A 2 39.44 31.47 25.09
N LYS A 3 38.47 32.12 25.75
CA LYS A 3 37.09 32.18 25.24
C LYS A 3 37.02 33.29 24.20
N LYS A 4 36.94 32.94 22.91
CA LYS A 4 36.66 33.91 21.86
C LYS A 4 35.20 34.37 21.96
N ASN A 5 34.99 35.56 22.50
CA ASN A 5 33.70 36.26 22.48
C ASN A 5 33.38 36.66 21.03
N LEU A 6 32.41 35.99 20.42
CA LEU A 6 31.83 36.40 19.14
C LEU A 6 30.68 37.40 19.40
N PRO A 7 30.59 38.52 18.66
CA PRO A 7 29.55 39.53 18.89
C PRO A 7 28.16 38.96 18.59
N ALA A 8 27.17 39.32 19.42
CA ALA A 8 25.80 38.86 19.33
C ALA A 8 25.17 39.26 17.98
N ARG A 9 25.06 38.30 17.05
CA ARG A 9 24.28 38.45 15.81
C ARG A 9 22.79 38.52 16.16
N GLY A 10 22.07 39.41 15.49
CA GLY A 10 20.66 39.72 15.77
C GLY A 10 19.77 38.48 15.87
N LYS A 11 18.76 38.55 16.75
CA LYS A 11 17.75 37.51 17.02
C LYS A 11 16.76 37.35 15.86
N GLY A 12 17.26 37.15 14.65
CA GLY A 12 16.47 36.92 13.45
C GLY A 12 17.15 35.88 12.58
N GLY A 13 16.50 34.74 12.38
CA GLY A 13 17.00 33.66 11.54
C GLY A 13 16.57 32.27 12.03
N ARG A 14 16.67 31.28 11.14
CA ARG A 14 16.46 29.88 11.51
C ARG A 14 17.47 29.50 12.60
N PRO A 15 17.04 28.92 13.73
CA PRO A 15 17.96 28.49 14.77
C PRO A 15 19.02 27.54 14.20
N THR A 16 20.27 27.76 14.60
CA THR A 16 21.43 27.00 14.12
C THR A 16 21.23 25.52 14.44
N LYS A 17 21.43 24.65 13.44
CA LYS A 17 21.32 23.21 13.65
C LYS A 17 22.57 22.72 14.38
N THR A 18 22.36 22.07 15.53
CA THR A 18 23.43 21.58 16.41
C THR A 18 24.22 20.42 15.81
N ASP A 19 23.63 19.66 14.89
CA ASP A 19 24.25 18.54 14.18
C ASP A 19 24.13 18.76 12.67
N THR A 20 25.17 19.41 12.12
CA THR A 20 25.28 19.73 10.69
C THR A 20 26.28 18.76 10.04
N ALA A 21 25.97 18.34 8.81
CA ALA A 21 26.87 17.48 8.03
C ALA A 21 28.02 18.32 7.45
N ASP A 22 29.02 18.62 8.28
CA ASP A 22 30.10 19.54 7.96
C ASP A 22 31.20 18.92 7.07
N TYR A 23 31.35 17.60 7.11
CA TYR A 23 32.39 16.87 6.37
C TYR A 23 31.83 16.27 5.07
N ARG A 24 32.45 16.64 3.94
CA ARG A 24 32.09 16.14 2.61
C ARG A 24 33.15 15.18 2.08
N PHE A 25 32.70 14.00 1.67
CA PHE A 25 33.49 13.04 0.89
C PHE A 25 32.91 12.92 -0.53
N SER A 26 33.78 12.85 -1.53
CA SER A 26 33.38 12.63 -2.94
C SER A 26 33.85 11.25 -3.38
N VAL A 27 32.98 10.52 -4.07
CA VAL A 27 33.27 9.19 -4.63
C VAL A 27 33.12 9.24 -6.14
N ASN A 28 34.09 8.66 -6.85
CA ASN A 28 34.07 8.57 -8.31
C ASN A 28 33.72 7.13 -8.71
N PHE A 29 32.82 6.98 -9.66
CA PHE A 29 32.40 5.67 -10.18
C PHE A 29 32.89 5.51 -11.62
N THR A 30 33.33 4.30 -11.96
CA THR A 30 33.41 3.86 -13.35
C THR A 30 32.00 3.70 -13.93
N ALA A 31 31.88 3.64 -15.26
CA ALA A 31 30.58 3.48 -15.92
C ALA A 31 29.82 2.22 -15.44
N GLY A 32 30.52 1.10 -15.26
CA GLY A 32 29.92 -0.15 -14.79
C GLY A 32 29.49 -0.11 -13.31
N GLU A 33 30.24 0.58 -12.46
CA GLU A 33 29.86 0.79 -11.06
C GLU A 33 28.67 1.75 -10.94
N TYR A 34 28.63 2.78 -11.78
CA TYR A 34 27.52 3.74 -11.81
C TYR A 34 26.20 3.07 -12.20
N ALA A 35 26.23 2.18 -13.21
CA ALA A 35 25.05 1.40 -13.61
C ALA A 35 24.54 0.54 -12.45
N ARG A 36 25.44 -0.21 -11.78
CA ARG A 36 25.09 -1.01 -10.60
C ARG A 36 24.55 -0.15 -9.46
N PHE A 37 25.15 1.01 -9.22
CA PHE A 37 24.70 1.98 -8.23
C PHE A 37 23.26 2.43 -8.48
N LEU A 38 22.91 2.78 -9.72
CA LEU A 38 21.55 3.20 -10.08
C LEU A 38 20.52 2.11 -9.79
N THR A 39 20.79 0.87 -10.19
CA THR A 39 19.89 -0.26 -9.89
C THR A 39 19.65 -0.44 -8.40
N MET A 40 20.71 -0.35 -7.59
CA MET A 40 20.57 -0.44 -6.13
C MET A 40 19.83 0.77 -5.53
N PHE A 41 20.10 1.96 -6.05
CA PHE A 41 19.45 3.20 -5.60
C PHE A 41 17.94 3.17 -5.89
N GLU A 42 17.53 2.80 -7.10
CA GLU A 42 16.12 2.65 -7.48
C GLU A 42 15.39 1.65 -6.58
N THR A 43 16.06 0.55 -6.23
CA THR A 43 15.51 -0.48 -5.35
C THR A 43 15.39 -0.01 -3.88
N SER A 44 16.20 0.97 -3.45
CA SER A 44 16.26 1.43 -2.06
C SER A 44 15.10 2.32 -1.62
N GLY A 45 14.39 2.96 -2.57
CA GLY A 45 13.29 3.90 -2.27
C GLY A 45 13.73 5.22 -1.62
N LEU A 46 15.04 5.49 -1.48
CA LEU A 46 15.54 6.74 -0.93
C LEU A 46 15.46 7.90 -1.92
N GLN A 47 15.18 9.10 -1.39
CA GLN A 47 14.98 10.30 -2.21
C GLN A 47 16.28 10.93 -2.73
N SER A 48 17.43 10.61 -2.15
CA SER A 48 18.71 11.17 -2.59
C SER A 48 19.82 10.13 -2.68
N LYS A 49 20.62 10.23 -3.74
CA LYS A 49 21.81 9.39 -3.98
C LYS A 49 22.81 9.49 -2.83
N ALA A 50 22.99 10.69 -2.27
CA ALA A 50 23.88 10.92 -1.14
C ALA A 50 23.39 10.23 0.15
N ALA A 51 22.09 10.29 0.44
CA ALA A 51 21.52 9.55 1.58
C ALA A 51 21.68 8.05 1.40
N PHE A 52 21.52 7.54 0.17
CA PHE A 52 21.71 6.13 -0.13
C PHE A 52 23.16 5.67 0.07
N ILE A 53 24.13 6.45 -0.38
CA ILE A 53 25.55 6.18 -0.14
C ILE A 53 25.84 6.18 1.37
N LYS A 54 25.36 7.19 2.11
CA LYS A 54 25.57 7.28 3.56
C LYS A 54 24.99 6.06 4.29
N ALA A 55 23.74 5.71 4.01
CA ALA A 55 23.08 4.54 4.59
C ALA A 55 23.80 3.23 4.25
N ARG A 56 24.33 3.09 3.02
CA ARG A 56 25.09 1.90 2.63
C ARG A 56 26.45 1.81 3.33
N VAL A 57 27.14 2.93 3.56
CA VAL A 57 28.43 2.97 4.28
C VAL A 57 28.25 2.57 5.75
N PHE A 58 27.15 2.97 6.38
CA PHE A 58 26.85 2.62 7.78
C PHE A 58 26.04 1.32 7.94
N ASN A 59 25.90 0.55 6.86
CA ASN A 59 25.24 -0.75 6.83
C ASN A 59 23.80 -0.74 7.37
N ASP A 60 23.08 0.37 7.16
CA ASP A 60 21.65 0.44 7.48
C ASP A 60 20.89 -0.60 6.66
N THR A 61 20.06 -1.39 7.31
CA THR A 61 19.28 -2.45 6.66
C THR A 61 18.18 -1.85 5.81
N PHE A 62 18.34 -1.92 4.49
CA PHE A 62 17.26 -1.56 3.57
C PHE A 62 16.21 -2.65 3.57
N ARG A 63 15.00 -2.34 4.06
CA ARG A 63 13.83 -3.19 3.80
C ARG A 63 13.35 -2.91 2.37
N VAL A 64 13.84 -3.69 1.41
CA VAL A 64 13.30 -3.68 0.06
C VAL A 64 11.91 -4.29 0.12
N ILE A 65 10.89 -3.45 0.27
CA ILE A 65 9.50 -3.87 0.04
C ILE A 65 9.35 -3.94 -1.48
N LYS A 66 9.71 -5.08 -2.07
CA LYS A 66 9.30 -5.41 -3.45
C LYS A 66 7.79 -5.60 -3.40
N THR A 67 7.06 -4.51 -3.50
CA THR A 67 5.62 -4.56 -3.56
C THR A 67 5.27 -5.15 -4.92
N ASP A 68 5.05 -6.46 -4.94
CA ASP A 68 4.55 -7.14 -6.12
C ASP A 68 3.18 -6.54 -6.45
N LYS A 69 3.11 -5.79 -7.56
CA LYS A 69 1.89 -5.12 -7.99
C LYS A 69 0.75 -6.13 -8.18
N GLY A 70 1.07 -7.35 -8.60
CA GLY A 70 0.09 -8.44 -8.74
C GLY A 70 -0.56 -8.80 -7.41
N THR A 71 0.23 -8.95 -6.35
CA THR A 71 -0.27 -9.23 -5.00
C THR A 71 -1.15 -8.09 -4.47
N LEU A 72 -0.78 -6.82 -4.69
CA LEU A 72 -1.61 -5.68 -4.30
C LEU A 72 -2.95 -5.63 -5.05
N GLU A 73 -2.93 -5.82 -6.37
CA GLU A 73 -4.13 -5.86 -7.19
C GLU A 73 -5.04 -7.03 -6.80
N TYR A 74 -4.45 -8.18 -6.47
CA TYR A 74 -5.17 -9.34 -5.96
C TYR A 74 -5.87 -9.03 -4.63
N VAL A 75 -5.16 -8.45 -3.67
CA VAL A 75 -5.74 -8.05 -2.36
C VAL A 75 -6.84 -6.99 -2.54
N ALA A 76 -6.65 -6.04 -3.46
CA ALA A 76 -7.67 -5.02 -3.77
C ALA A 76 -8.95 -5.65 -4.34
N LYS A 77 -8.82 -6.60 -5.27
CA LYS A 77 -9.96 -7.34 -5.83
C LYS A 77 -10.66 -8.20 -4.77
N LEU A 78 -9.91 -8.88 -3.90
CA LEU A 78 -10.49 -9.66 -2.80
C LEU A 78 -11.24 -8.76 -1.80
N THR A 79 -10.71 -7.57 -1.53
CA THR A 79 -11.36 -6.57 -0.67
C THR A 79 -12.67 -6.08 -1.29
N GLN A 80 -12.68 -5.82 -2.60
CA GLN A 80 -13.88 -5.44 -3.34
C GLN A 80 -14.95 -6.56 -3.31
N PHE A 81 -14.53 -7.80 -3.47
CA PHE A 81 -15.41 -8.98 -3.36
C PHE A 81 -16.03 -9.10 -1.95
N HIS A 82 -15.25 -8.87 -0.90
CA HIS A 82 -15.77 -8.86 0.47
C HIS A 82 -16.78 -7.72 0.72
N ALA A 83 -16.61 -6.56 0.06
CA ALA A 83 -17.60 -5.48 0.12
C ALA A 83 -18.93 -5.89 -0.54
N GLN A 84 -18.90 -6.66 -1.63
CA GLN A 84 -20.10 -7.20 -2.27
C GLN A 84 -20.86 -8.15 -1.34
N PHE A 85 -20.17 -9.02 -0.59
CA PHE A 85 -20.78 -9.88 0.42
C PHE A 85 -21.58 -9.10 1.47
N ARG A 86 -21.01 -8.00 1.99
CA ARG A 86 -21.71 -7.13 2.96
C ARG A 86 -22.93 -6.43 2.36
N ALA A 87 -22.86 -6.03 1.10
CA ALA A 87 -23.99 -5.43 0.40
C ALA A 87 -25.15 -6.43 0.26
N VAL A 88 -24.86 -7.69 -0.07
CA VAL A 88 -25.87 -8.76 -0.13
C VAL A 88 -26.52 -8.99 1.24
N GLY A 89 -25.73 -9.04 2.32
CA GLY A 89 -26.29 -9.16 3.69
C GLY A 89 -27.19 -7.99 4.09
N THR A 90 -26.89 -6.78 3.63
CA THR A 90 -27.72 -5.59 3.86
C THR A 90 -29.02 -5.67 3.07
N ASN A 91 -28.96 -6.08 1.80
CA ASN A 91 -30.14 -6.29 0.96
C ASN A 91 -31.05 -7.37 1.56
N TYR A 92 -30.49 -8.48 2.06
CA TYR A 92 -31.26 -9.51 2.77
C TYR A 92 -32.07 -8.93 3.93
N ASN A 93 -31.41 -8.17 4.80
CA ASN A 93 -32.06 -7.53 5.95
C ASN A 93 -33.13 -6.52 5.53
N GLN A 94 -32.92 -5.79 4.43
CA GLN A 94 -33.93 -4.88 3.88
C GLN A 94 -35.15 -5.64 3.37
N VAL A 95 -34.96 -6.73 2.62
CA VAL A 95 -36.04 -7.56 2.12
C VAL A 95 -36.88 -8.12 3.27
N VAL A 96 -36.25 -8.68 4.30
CA VAL A 96 -36.95 -9.21 5.49
C VAL A 96 -37.74 -8.12 6.22
N LYS A 97 -37.16 -6.93 6.39
CA LYS A 97 -37.85 -5.79 7.02
C LYS A 97 -39.02 -5.28 6.19
N GLU A 98 -38.87 -5.14 4.88
CA GLU A 98 -39.94 -4.70 3.98
C GLU A 98 -41.09 -5.71 3.91
N LEU A 99 -40.78 -7.00 3.91
CA LEU A 99 -41.74 -8.11 4.03
C LEU A 99 -42.56 -8.00 5.32
N HIS A 100 -41.87 -7.78 6.45
CA HIS A 100 -42.52 -7.73 7.75
C HIS A 100 -43.41 -6.49 7.91
N THR A 101 -43.03 -5.35 7.29
CA THR A 101 -43.62 -4.06 7.65
C THR A 101 -44.66 -3.56 6.64
N HIS A 102 -44.53 -3.84 5.35
CA HIS A 102 -45.25 -3.04 4.33
C HIS A 102 -45.83 -3.75 3.10
N PHE A 103 -45.55 -5.04 2.84
CA PHE A 103 -45.87 -5.64 1.54
C PHE A 103 -46.79 -6.87 1.55
N SER A 104 -47.60 -6.98 0.48
CA SER A 104 -48.27 -8.22 0.07
C SER A 104 -47.28 -9.17 -0.60
N GLU A 105 -47.55 -10.48 -0.56
CA GLU A 105 -46.69 -11.57 -1.05
C GLU A 105 -46.01 -11.30 -2.40
N LYS A 106 -46.67 -10.60 -3.32
CA LYS A 106 -46.13 -10.29 -4.65
C LYS A 106 -44.85 -9.46 -4.64
N LYS A 107 -44.74 -8.46 -3.75
CA LYS A 107 -43.55 -7.60 -3.68
C LYS A 107 -42.42 -8.26 -2.89
N ALA A 108 -42.76 -9.08 -1.90
CA ALA A 108 -41.85 -9.98 -1.24
C ALA A 108 -41.16 -10.95 -2.22
N LEU A 109 -41.96 -11.61 -3.06
CA LEU A 109 -41.49 -12.51 -4.11
C LEU A 109 -40.58 -11.81 -5.12
N ALA A 110 -40.95 -10.61 -5.59
CA ALA A 110 -40.12 -9.86 -6.54
C ALA A 110 -38.73 -9.51 -5.99
N LEU A 111 -38.64 -9.19 -4.70
CA LEU A 111 -37.38 -8.89 -4.03
C LEU A 111 -36.57 -10.16 -3.73
N LEU A 112 -37.22 -11.27 -3.36
CA LEU A 112 -36.60 -12.58 -3.20
C LEU A 112 -35.98 -13.08 -4.50
N TYR A 113 -36.66 -12.96 -5.64
CA TYR A 113 -36.09 -13.32 -6.94
C TYR A 113 -34.86 -12.49 -7.31
N LYS A 114 -34.87 -11.19 -6.98
CA LYS A 114 -33.72 -10.31 -7.21
C LYS A 114 -32.53 -10.69 -6.33
N LEU A 115 -32.80 -11.08 -5.08
CA LEU A 115 -31.81 -11.57 -4.14
C LEU A 115 -31.23 -12.92 -4.59
N GLU A 116 -32.08 -13.87 -4.99
CA GLU A 116 -31.68 -15.19 -5.50
C GLU A 116 -30.71 -15.04 -6.68
N LYS A 117 -31.06 -14.20 -7.65
CA LYS A 117 -30.22 -13.94 -8.83
C LYS A 117 -28.84 -13.39 -8.45
N ILE A 118 -28.79 -12.38 -7.58
CA ILE A 118 -27.52 -11.77 -7.14
C ILE A 118 -26.69 -12.78 -6.33
N THR A 119 -27.34 -13.65 -5.55
CA THR A 119 -26.65 -14.68 -4.76
C THR A 119 -26.07 -15.78 -5.65
N ALA A 120 -26.77 -16.16 -6.72
CA ALA A 120 -26.27 -17.12 -7.70
C ALA A 120 -25.06 -16.57 -8.49
N GLU A 121 -25.12 -15.30 -8.94
CA GLU A 121 -23.99 -14.63 -9.59
C GLU A 121 -22.77 -14.54 -8.64
N LEU A 122 -22.99 -14.24 -7.36
CA LEU A 122 -21.94 -14.20 -6.35
C LEU A 122 -21.30 -15.58 -6.11
N ALA A 123 -22.10 -16.65 -6.04
CA ALA A 123 -21.60 -18.01 -5.86
C ALA A 123 -20.73 -18.46 -7.04
N ALA A 124 -21.15 -18.13 -8.28
CA ALA A 124 -20.37 -18.41 -9.49
C ALA A 124 -19.01 -17.70 -9.48
N ILE A 125 -18.99 -16.41 -9.14
CA ILE A 125 -17.75 -15.63 -9.02
C ILE A 125 -16.87 -16.19 -7.88
N GLY A 126 -17.47 -16.57 -6.75
CA GLY A 126 -16.75 -17.19 -5.63
C GLY A 126 -16.05 -18.49 -6.02
N GLN A 127 -16.71 -19.36 -6.78
CA GLN A 127 -16.09 -20.60 -7.28
C GLN A 127 -14.94 -20.31 -8.25
N GLN A 128 -15.08 -19.33 -9.14
CA GLN A 128 -13.99 -18.92 -10.03
C GLN A 128 -12.78 -18.40 -9.25
N ILE A 129 -13.01 -17.60 -8.19
CA ILE A 129 -11.93 -17.09 -7.34
C ILE A 129 -11.21 -18.23 -6.63
N ILE A 130 -11.93 -19.21 -6.07
CA ILE A 130 -11.31 -20.37 -5.41
C ILE A 130 -10.46 -21.17 -6.40
N ALA A 131 -11.00 -21.46 -7.59
CA ALA A 131 -10.27 -22.19 -8.63
C ALA A 131 -9.00 -21.45 -9.09
N LEU A 132 -9.07 -20.13 -9.32
CA LEU A 132 -7.90 -19.32 -9.64
C LEU A 132 -6.88 -19.28 -8.49
N SER A 133 -7.35 -19.24 -7.24
CA SER A 133 -6.48 -19.23 -6.06
C SER A 133 -5.73 -20.55 -5.90
N GLU A 134 -6.39 -21.67 -6.21
CA GLU A 134 -5.77 -23.00 -6.19
C GLU A 134 -4.76 -23.18 -7.34
N ASP A 135 -5.08 -22.76 -8.56
CA ASP A 135 -4.15 -22.80 -9.71
C ASP A 135 -2.92 -21.92 -9.43
N PHE A 136 -3.11 -20.75 -8.81
CA PHE A 136 -1.98 -19.89 -8.43
C PHE A 136 -1.09 -20.54 -7.36
N ARG A 137 -1.68 -21.21 -6.35
CA ARG A 137 -0.95 -21.94 -5.30
C ARG A 137 -0.24 -23.19 -5.81
N GLN A 138 -0.71 -23.80 -6.91
CA GLN A 138 -0.02 -24.95 -7.50
C GLN A 138 1.16 -24.55 -8.39
N ARG A 139 1.13 -23.35 -8.97
CA ARG A 139 2.17 -22.86 -9.88
C ARG A 139 3.34 -22.16 -9.19
N TRP A 140 3.21 -21.82 -7.92
CA TRP A 140 4.17 -21.07 -7.10
C TRP A 140 4.21 -21.59 -5.67
#